data_AF-A0A0U1L375-F1
#
_entry.id   AF-A0A0U1L375-F1
#
_cell.length_a   1.000
_cell.length_b   1.000
_cell.length_c   1.000
_cell.angle_alpha   90.00
_cell.angle_beta   90.00
_cell.angle_gamma   90.00
#
_symmetry.space_group_name_H-M   'P 1'
#
loop_
_entity.id
_entity.type
_entity.pdbx_description
1 polymer ?
#
loop_
_entity_poly.entity_id
_entity_poly.type
_entity_poly.pdbx_seq_one_letter_code
_entity_poly.pdbx_strand_id
1 'polypeptide(L)' 'MEPMEIIWINDDSKEAIVKHDTTYLFQDGAMSIYDMGKSLLDVKEVLERIGRDDIVEELTENGIL' A
#
# COMPACT_ATOMS: atom_id res chain seq x y z
N MET A 1 -2.44 -2.65 21.34
CA MET A 1 -2.48 -2.62 19.87
C MET A 1 -1.27 -1.82 19.44
N GLU A 2 -0.40 -2.41 18.63
CA GLU A 2 0.74 -1.68 18.07
C GLU A 2 0.24 -0.63 17.07
N PRO A 3 0.93 0.52 16.94
CA PRO A 3 0.51 1.57 16.02
C PRO A 3 0.67 1.11 14.57
N MET A 4 -0.39 1.25 13.76
CA MET A 4 -0.32 1.13 12.31
C MET A 4 0.13 2.47 11.72
N GLU A 5 1.12 2.43 10.84
CA GLU A 5 1.58 3.59 10.08
C GLU A 5 0.83 3.61 8.74
N ILE A 6 0.17 4.71 8.41
CA ILE A 6 -0.50 4.88 7.12
C ILE A 6 0.54 5.40 6.12
N ILE A 7 0.74 4.65 5.04
CA ILE A 7 1.66 5.00 3.96
C ILE A 7 0.92 5.75 2.86
N TRP A 8 -0.29 5.31 2.53
CA TRP A 8 -1.14 5.89 1.50
C TRP A 8 -2.61 5.60 1.80
N ILE A 9 -3.50 6.50 1.38
CA ILE A 9 -4.94 6.36 1.53
C ILE A 9 -5.64 7.00 0.33
N ASN A 10 -6.68 6.33 -0.17
CA ASN A 10 -7.63 6.90 -1.11
C ASN A 10 -9.02 6.84 -0.49
N ASP A 11 -9.55 8.02 -0.14
CA ASP A 11 -10.83 8.16 0.53
C ASP A 11 -12.02 7.81 -0.39
N ASP A 12 -11.87 7.99 -1.70
CA ASP A 12 -12.94 7.73 -2.68
C ASP A 12 -13.15 6.23 -2.85
N SER A 13 -12.06 5.48 -3.09
CA SER A 13 -12.10 4.03 -3.25
C SER A 13 -12.08 3.27 -1.92
N LYS A 14 -11.81 3.96 -0.79
CA LYS A 14 -11.62 3.39 0.56
C LYS A 14 -10.45 2.41 0.63
N GLU A 15 -9.39 2.71 -0.10
CA GLU A 15 -8.19 1.89 -0.18
C GLU A 15 -7.09 2.50 0.68
N ALA A 16 -6.20 1.66 1.20
CA ALA A 16 -5.06 2.12 1.98
C ALA A 16 -3.87 1.18 1.86
N ILE A 17 -2.67 1.74 1.95
CA ILE A 17 -1.45 0.98 2.25
C ILE A 17 -1.04 1.35 3.66
N VAL A 18 -0.92 0.36 4.52
CA VAL A 18 -0.49 0.53 5.90
C VAL A 18 0.72 -0.34 6.19
N LYS A 19 1.56 0.09 7.10
CA LYS A 19 2.64 -0.71 7.65
C LYS A 19 2.27 -1.10 9.08
N HIS A 20 2.29 -2.41 9.32
CA HIS A 20 2.06 -3.00 10.63
C HIS A 20 3.29 -3.83 11.02
N ASP A 21 3.98 -3.40 12.08
CA ASP A 21 5.31 -3.90 12.46
C ASP A 21 6.30 -3.77 11.29
N THR A 22 6.63 -4.88 10.63
CA THR A 22 7.60 -4.94 9.53
C THR A 22 6.95 -5.24 8.17
N THR A 23 5.63 -5.41 8.13
CA THR A 23 4.90 -5.83 6.92
C THR A 23 4.02 -4.70 6.41
N TYR A 24 4.05 -4.50 5.09
CA TYR A 24 3.16 -3.62 4.35
C TYR A 24 1.91 -4.39 3.93
N LEU A 25 0.76 -3.77 4.12
CA LEU A 25 -0.55 -4.35 3.84
C LEU A 25 -1.32 -3.40 2.93
N PHE A 26 -1.93 -3.93 1.88
CA PHE A 26 -2.90 -3.22 1.06
C PHE A 26 -4.31 -3.59 1.50
N GLN A 27 -5.14 -2.60 1.80
CA GLN A 27 -6.57 -2.77 1.97
C GLN A 27 -7.28 -2.26 0.72
N ASP A 28 -8.07 -3.12 0.07
CA ASP A 28 -8.89 -2.70 -1.08
C ASP A 28 -10.23 -2.08 -0.64
N GLY A 29 -10.98 -1.52 -1.59
CA GLY A 29 -12.29 -0.91 -1.32
C GLY A 29 -13.37 -1.90 -0.86
N ALA A 30 -13.12 -3.22 -0.99
CA ALA A 30 -13.96 -4.28 -0.44
C ALA A 30 -13.54 -4.68 0.99
N MET A 31 -12.61 -3.96 1.60
CA MET A 31 -12.04 -4.23 2.93
C MET A 31 -11.22 -5.53 3.01
N SER A 32 -10.79 -6.07 1.87
CA SER A 32 -9.88 -7.22 1.83
C SER A 32 -8.46 -6.74 2.07
N ILE A 33 -7.69 -7.51 2.83
CA ILE A 33 -6.31 -7.17 3.19
C ILE A 33 -5.36 -8.12 2.47
N TYR A 34 -4.36 -7.55 1.80
CA TYR A 34 -3.33 -8.27 1.06
C TYR A 34 -1.95 -7.95 1.64
N ASP A 35 -1.14 -8.98 1.86
CA ASP A 35 0.27 -8.83 2.23
C ASP A 35 1.07 -8.34 1.02
N MET A 36 1.79 -7.23 1.20
CA MET A 36 2.63 -6.61 0.17
C MET A 36 4.12 -6.85 0.40
N GLY A 37 4.51 -7.58 1.45
CA GLY A 37 5.90 -7.85 1.80
C GLY A 37 6.43 -6.94 2.90
N LYS A 38 7.76 -6.87 3.01
CA LYS A 38 8.46 -6.22 4.13
C LYS A 38 9.27 -5.00 3.73
N SER A 39 9.27 -4.67 2.44
CA SER A 39 9.98 -3.54 1.88
C SER A 39 9.11 -2.77 0.89
N LEU A 40 9.48 -1.52 0.65
CA LEU A 40 8.85 -0.69 -0.38
C LEU A 40 9.08 -1.22 -1.80
N LEU A 41 10.14 -2.00 -2.02
CA LEU A 41 10.36 -2.70 -3.29
C LEU A 41 9.29 -3.79 -3.49
N ASP A 42 9.00 -4.58 -2.45
CA ASP A 42 7.93 -5.60 -2.50
C ASP A 42 6.57 -4.94 -2.78
N VAL A 43 6.28 -3.81 -2.12
CA VAL A 43 5.06 -3.00 -2.35
C VAL A 43 4.94 -2.63 -3.82
N LYS A 44 6.00 -2.05 -4.40
CA LYS A 44 6.04 -1.68 -5.81
C LYS A 44 5.80 -2.88 -6.73
N GLU A 45 6.55 -3.97 -6.55
CA GLU A 45 6.41 -5.17 -7.38
C GLU A 45 5.02 -5.79 -7.29
N VAL A 46 4.41 -5.78 -6.10
CA VAL A 46 3.04 -6.28 -5.91
C VAL A 46 2.03 -5.40 -6.63
N LEU A 47 2.12 -4.06 -6.50
CA LEU A 47 1.23 -3.11 -7.18
C LEU A 47 1.31 -3.23 -8.70
N GLU A 48 2.52 -3.24 -9.26
CA GLU A 48 2.75 -3.43 -10.70
C GLU A 48 2.16 -4.77 -11.17
N ARG A 49 2.35 -5.84 -10.39
CA ARG A 49 1.79 -7.16 -10.72
C ARG A 49 0.26 -7.21 -10.71
N ILE A 50 -0.40 -6.45 -9.83
CA ILE A 50 -1.87 -6.39 -9.79
C ILE A 50 -2.45 -5.27 -10.67
N GLY A 51 -1.60 -4.60 -11.48
CA GLY A 51 -2.01 -3.56 -12.41
C GLY A 51 -2.45 -2.27 -11.72
N ARG A 52 -1.87 -1.95 -10.56
CA ARG A 52 -2.10 -0.72 -9.79
C ARG A 52 -0.96 0.28 -9.99
N ASP A 53 -0.63 0.53 -11.25
CA ASP A 53 0.38 1.51 -11.65
C ASP A 53 -0.01 2.94 -11.21
N ASP A 54 -1.31 3.21 -11.04
CA ASP A 54 -1.85 4.45 -10.48
C ASP A 54 -1.31 4.74 -9.08
N ILE A 55 -1.30 3.72 -8.21
CA ILE A 55 -0.77 3.87 -6.84
C ILE A 55 0.76 4.00 -6.88
N VAL A 56 1.44 3.26 -7.77
CA VAL A 56 2.91 3.34 -7.89
C VAL A 56 3.33 4.75 -8.29
N GLU A 57 2.67 5.35 -9.28
CA GLU A 57 2.92 6.73 -9.71
C GLU A 57 2.73 7.71 -8.55
N GLU A 58 1.61 7.64 -7.85
CA GLU A 58 1.32 8.54 -6.73
C GLU A 58 2.34 8.41 -5.58
N LEU A 59 2.75 7.18 -5.24
CA LEU A 59 3.77 6.96 -4.20
C LEU A 59 5.14 7.52 -4.61
N THR A 60 5.50 7.42 -5.90
CA THR A 60 6.75 8.00 -6.43
C THR A 60 6.71 9.52 -6.46
N GLU A 61 5.59 10.13 -6.87
CA GLU A 61 5.42 11.59 -6.86
C GLU A 61 5.51 12.18 -5.45
N ASN A 62 5.03 11.43 -4.45
CA ASN A 62 5.14 11.81 -3.04
C ASN A 62 6.50 11.49 -2.40
N GLY A 63 7.45 10.92 -3.16
CA GLY A 63 8.80 10.59 -2.68
C GLY A 63 8.85 9.45 -1.66
N ILE A 64 7.85 8.57 -1.67
CA ILE A 64 7.81 7.36 -0.84
C ILE A 64 8.55 6.22 -1.54
N LEU A 65 8.32 6.03 -2.85
CA LEU A 65 8.99 5.06 -3.72
C LEU A 65 10.11 5.69 -4.55
#